data_AF-A0A7Z0S4X0-F1
#
_entry.id   AF-A0A7Z0S4X0-F1
#
_cell.length_a   1.000
_cell.length_b   1.000
_cell.length_c   1.000
_cell.angle_alpha   90.00
_cell.angle_beta   90.00
_cell.angle_gamma   90.00
#
_symmetry.space_group_name_H-M   'P 1'
#
loop_
_entity.id
_entity.type
_entity.pdbx_description
1 polymer ?
#
loop_
_entity_poly.entity_id
_entity_poly.type
_entity_poly.pdbx_seq_one_letter_code
_entity_poly.pdbx_strand_id
1 'polypeptide(L)'
;MEFTVGKSTVDIKFDYRAMFKIDKELGTRDPKTGNRNSDGIGSLFTKIIDRDDQGVVDLIVVMASKKGKAVSEEEAITAIEQYFEKSDTEDPQETLFQEIEEEMVESGFFKKKILKYIENLEKALAFYQAKVEQNPEDVELSLQVETIGATIGKMKSATS
;
A
#
# COMPACT_ATOMS: atom_id res chain seq x y z
N MET A 1 -13.60 7.14 -5.17
CA MET A 1 -13.01 7.06 -6.52
C MET A 1 -13.70 6.00 -7.39
N GLU A 2 -13.96 6.23 -8.68
CA GLU A 2 -14.68 5.28 -9.55
C GLU A 2 -13.81 4.75 -10.72
N PHE A 3 -13.78 3.42 -10.91
CA PHE A 3 -13.13 2.74 -12.03
C PHE A 3 -14.09 1.87 -12.83
N THR A 4 -13.89 1.79 -14.15
CA THR A 4 -14.56 0.80 -15.01
C THR A 4 -13.65 -0.39 -15.22
N VAL A 5 -13.99 -1.53 -14.62
CA VAL A 5 -13.23 -2.79 -14.74
C VAL A 5 -14.03 -3.79 -15.57
N GLY A 6 -13.60 -4.00 -16.81
CA GLY A 6 -14.33 -4.79 -17.80
C GLY A 6 -15.72 -4.22 -18.09
N LYS A 7 -16.77 -4.91 -17.64
CA LYS A 7 -18.18 -4.48 -17.80
C LYS A 7 -18.81 -3.92 -16.52
N SER A 8 -18.01 -3.69 -15.49
CA SER A 8 -18.51 -3.33 -14.16
C SER A 8 -17.84 -2.05 -13.67
N THR A 9 -18.64 -1.17 -13.09
CA THR A 9 -18.15 -0.02 -12.35
C THR A 9 -17.84 -0.41 -10.91
N VAL A 10 -16.71 0.05 -10.40
CA VAL A 10 -16.22 -0.19 -9.04
C VAL A 10 -15.96 1.17 -8.40
N ASP A 11 -16.76 1.49 -7.39
CA ASP A 11 -16.58 2.64 -6.53
C ASP A 11 -15.70 2.22 -5.33
N ILE A 12 -14.45 2.66 -5.35
CA ILE A 12 -13.48 2.44 -4.28
C ILE A 12 -13.68 3.52 -3.22
N LYS A 13 -13.96 3.04 -2.00
CA LYS A 13 -14.07 3.83 -0.78
C LYS A 13 -13.19 3.22 0.28
N PHE A 14 -12.42 4.04 0.98
CA PHE A 14 -11.53 3.61 2.06
C PHE A 14 -12.28 3.39 3.38
N ASP A 15 -13.31 2.54 3.35
CA ASP A 15 -14.15 2.19 4.50
C ASP A 15 -13.63 0.97 5.28
N TYR A 16 -14.34 0.58 6.35
CA TYR A 16 -13.97 -0.59 7.16
C TYR A 16 -13.89 -1.90 6.35
N ARG A 17 -14.72 -2.05 5.32
CA ARG A 17 -14.76 -3.25 4.48
C ARG A 17 -13.56 -3.30 3.54
N ALA A 18 -13.22 -2.18 2.92
CA ALA A 18 -12.02 -2.03 2.12
C ALA A 18 -10.77 -2.32 2.97
N MET A 19 -10.69 -1.73 4.17
CA MET A 19 -9.60 -1.98 5.12
C MET A 19 -9.46 -3.48 5.39
N PHE A 20 -10.55 -4.17 5.75
CA PHE A 20 -10.49 -5.60 6.05
C PHE A 20 -10.08 -6.44 4.83
N LYS A 21 -10.59 -6.12 3.64
CA LYS A 21 -10.23 -6.82 2.39
C LYS A 21 -8.76 -6.64 2.06
N ILE A 22 -8.27 -5.40 2.05
CA ILE A 22 -6.90 -5.06 1.68
C ILE A 22 -5.91 -5.64 2.67
N ASP A 23 -6.14 -5.47 3.98
CA ASP A 23 -5.25 -6.00 5.02
C ASP A 23 -5.11 -7.53 4.90
N LYS A 24 -6.22 -8.20 4.56
CA LYS A 24 -6.24 -9.64 4.35
C LYS A 24 -5.57 -10.06 3.04
N GLU A 25 -5.91 -9.45 1.91
CA GLU A 25 -5.47 -9.97 0.59
C GLU A 25 -4.05 -9.53 0.22
N LEU A 26 -3.59 -8.38 0.73
CA LEU A 26 -2.24 -7.86 0.49
C LEU A 26 -1.27 -8.12 1.63
N GLY A 27 -1.72 -8.73 2.73
CA GLY A 27 -0.85 -9.11 3.85
C GLY A 27 0.23 -10.11 3.43
N THR A 28 1.47 -9.88 3.87
CA THR A 28 2.62 -10.76 3.59
C THR A 28 2.38 -12.16 4.13
N ARG A 29 2.95 -13.18 3.49
CA ARG A 29 2.80 -14.57 3.95
C ARG A 29 3.95 -14.92 4.89
N ASP A 30 3.59 -15.41 6.07
CA ASP A 30 4.55 -16.02 6.98
C ASP A 30 5.13 -17.29 6.31
N PRO A 31 6.45 -17.39 6.11
CA PRO A 31 7.07 -18.48 5.37
C PRO A 31 7.00 -19.83 6.09
N LYS A 32 6.72 -19.85 7.41
CA LYS A 32 6.66 -21.08 8.21
C LYS A 32 5.25 -21.64 8.27
N THR A 33 4.25 -20.77 8.40
CA THR A 33 2.85 -21.15 8.63
C THR A 33 1.98 -20.99 7.37
N GLY A 34 2.42 -20.20 6.39
CA GLY A 34 1.65 -19.86 5.20
C GLY A 34 0.50 -18.88 5.45
N ASN A 35 0.27 -18.50 6.71
CA ASN A 35 -0.73 -17.53 7.12
C ASN A 35 -0.35 -16.13 6.63
N ARG A 36 -1.36 -15.30 6.40
CA ARG A 36 -1.13 -13.89 6.08
C ARG A 36 -0.98 -13.05 7.34
N ASN A 37 0.00 -12.17 7.31
CA ASN A 37 0.21 -11.12 8.30
C ASN A 37 -0.83 -10.00 8.13
N SER A 38 -1.05 -9.22 9.18
CA SER A 38 -1.96 -8.07 9.17
C SER A 38 -1.22 -6.78 8.85
N ASP A 39 -0.51 -6.78 7.73
CA ASP A 39 0.34 -5.70 7.24
C ASP A 39 -0.01 -5.22 5.83
N GLY A 40 -1.10 -5.73 5.23
CA GLY A 40 -1.48 -5.42 3.85
C GLY A 40 -1.79 -3.93 3.63
N ILE A 41 -2.37 -3.26 4.62
CA ILE A 41 -2.62 -1.81 4.56
C ILE A 41 -1.31 -1.03 4.55
N GLY A 42 -0.36 -1.42 5.41
CA GLY A 42 0.95 -0.79 5.47
C GLY A 42 1.72 -0.98 4.17
N SER A 43 1.71 -2.21 3.65
CA SER A 43 2.35 -2.54 2.37
C SER A 43 1.74 -1.76 1.20
N LEU A 44 0.41 -1.64 1.14
CA LEU A 44 -0.25 -0.83 0.10
C LEU A 44 0.15 0.63 0.24
N PHE A 45 0.08 1.19 1.44
CA PHE A 45 0.39 2.60 1.66
C PHE A 45 1.83 2.95 1.26
N THR A 46 2.80 2.08 1.56
CA THR A 46 4.18 2.25 1.10
C THR A 46 4.27 2.34 -0.43
N LYS A 47 3.57 1.49 -1.16
CA LYS A 47 3.54 1.54 -2.63
C LYS A 47 2.96 2.87 -3.14
N ILE A 48 1.88 3.35 -2.52
CA ILE A 48 1.23 4.61 -2.89
C ILE A 48 2.16 5.81 -2.69
N ILE A 49 2.82 5.93 -1.53
CA ILE A 49 3.74 7.05 -1.24
C ILE A 49 5.03 6.97 -2.06
N ASP A 50 5.42 5.78 -2.53
CA ASP A 50 6.58 5.57 -3.41
C ASP A 50 6.23 5.67 -4.90
N ARG A 51 4.97 5.96 -5.25
CA ARG A 51 4.46 6.03 -6.63
C ARG A 51 4.72 4.73 -7.41
N ASP A 52 4.59 3.59 -6.72
CA ASP A 52 4.65 2.26 -7.33
C ASP A 52 3.28 1.91 -7.91
N ASP A 53 3.19 1.86 -9.25
CA ASP A 53 1.97 1.54 -10.01
C ASP A 53 1.33 0.22 -9.57
N GLN A 54 2.14 -0.74 -9.10
CA GLN A 54 1.62 -2.00 -8.58
C GLN A 54 0.68 -1.77 -7.39
N GLY A 55 0.85 -0.69 -6.62
CA GLY A 55 -0.05 -0.31 -5.54
C GLY A 55 -1.47 -0.03 -6.03
N VAL A 56 -1.61 0.72 -7.12
CA VAL A 56 -2.90 1.05 -7.72
C VAL A 56 -3.53 -0.19 -8.35
N VAL A 57 -2.73 -0.99 -9.06
CA VAL A 57 -3.16 -2.27 -9.65
C VAL A 57 -3.69 -3.21 -8.56
N ASP A 58 -2.92 -3.43 -7.48
CA ASP A 58 -3.31 -4.30 -6.37
C ASP A 58 -4.60 -3.81 -5.69
N LEU A 59 -4.73 -2.50 -5.49
CA LEU A 59 -5.93 -1.88 -4.93
C LEU A 59 -7.17 -2.20 -5.79
N ILE A 60 -7.10 -1.97 -7.11
CA ILE A 60 -8.20 -2.23 -8.02
C ILE A 60 -8.52 -3.73 -8.06
N VAL A 61 -7.52 -4.60 -8.18
CA VAL A 61 -7.73 -6.06 -8.19
C VAL A 61 -8.48 -6.50 -6.94
N VAL A 62 -8.05 -6.07 -5.74
CA VAL A 62 -8.69 -6.47 -4.47
C VAL A 62 -10.11 -5.91 -4.32
N MET A 63 -10.31 -4.66 -4.73
CA MET A 63 -11.59 -3.98 -4.55
C MET A 63 -12.64 -4.41 -5.57
N ALA A 64 -12.22 -4.61 -6.82
CA ALA A 64 -13.07 -5.03 -7.93
C ALA A 64 -13.37 -6.54 -7.89
N SER A 65 -12.47 -7.35 -7.33
CA SER A 65 -12.68 -8.80 -7.20
C SER A 65 -13.86 -9.14 -6.27
N LYS A 66 -14.70 -10.06 -6.75
CA LYS A 66 -15.87 -10.58 -6.03
C LYS A 66 -15.78 -12.10 -5.95
N LYS A 67 -16.54 -12.70 -5.02
CA LYS A 67 -16.60 -14.15 -4.89
C LYS A 67 -17.00 -14.79 -6.23
N GLY A 68 -16.16 -15.68 -6.75
CA GLY A 68 -16.39 -16.37 -8.02
C GLY A 68 -16.03 -15.59 -9.28
N LYS A 69 -15.55 -14.34 -9.16
CA LYS A 69 -15.04 -13.55 -10.28
C LYS A 69 -13.87 -12.69 -9.81
N ALA A 70 -12.66 -13.23 -9.98
CA ALA A 70 -11.43 -12.49 -9.77
C ALA A 70 -11.19 -11.55 -10.96
N VAL A 71 -10.71 -10.36 -10.66
CA VAL A 71 -10.21 -9.39 -11.65
C VAL A 71 -8.75 -9.70 -11.91
N SER A 72 -8.34 -9.71 -13.18
CA SER A 72 -6.94 -9.88 -13.55
C SER A 72 -6.16 -8.56 -13.41
N GLU A 73 -4.84 -8.68 -13.35
CA GLU A 73 -3.93 -7.54 -13.43
C GLU A 73 -4.16 -6.71 -14.70
N GLU A 74 -4.27 -7.36 -15.85
CA GLU A 74 -4.58 -6.71 -17.13
C GLU A 74 -5.90 -5.91 -17.09
N GLU A 75 -6.96 -6.48 -16.51
CA GLU A 75 -8.23 -5.78 -16.35
C GLU A 75 -8.12 -4.54 -15.45
N ALA A 76 -7.24 -4.59 -14.44
CA ALA A 76 -6.96 -3.44 -13.58
C ALA A 76 -6.13 -2.37 -14.30
N ILE A 77 -5.10 -2.77 -15.05
CA ILE A 77 -4.27 -1.86 -15.87
C ILE A 77 -5.14 -1.12 -16.89
N THR A 78 -5.99 -1.84 -17.64
CA THR A 78 -6.93 -1.21 -18.58
C THR A 78 -7.88 -0.24 -17.89
N ALA A 79 -8.32 -0.54 -16.66
CA ALA A 79 -9.17 0.37 -15.91
C ALA A 79 -8.46 1.67 -15.50
N ILE A 80 -7.16 1.58 -15.17
CA ILE A 80 -6.30 2.74 -14.87
C ILE A 80 -6.09 3.58 -16.14
N GLU A 81 -5.78 2.95 -17.28
CA GLU A 81 -5.65 3.65 -18.57
C GLU A 81 -6.93 4.44 -18.90
N GLN A 82 -8.09 3.81 -18.77
CA GLN A 82 -9.38 4.45 -19.00
C GLN A 82 -9.70 5.57 -17.99
N TYR A 83 -9.16 5.50 -16.77
CA TYR A 83 -9.27 6.57 -15.79
C TYR A 83 -8.45 7.78 -16.24
N PHE A 84 -7.21 7.56 -16.70
CA PHE A 84 -6.32 8.61 -17.18
C PHE A 84 -6.83 9.29 -18.45
N GLU A 85 -7.36 8.53 -19.42
CA GLU A 85 -7.93 9.09 -20.66
C GLU A 85 -9.10 10.06 -20.43
N LYS A 86 -9.79 9.93 -19.29
CA LYS A 86 -10.94 10.77 -18.92
C LYS A 86 -10.57 11.89 -17.98
N SER A 87 -9.34 11.93 -17.49
CA SER A 87 -8.91 12.97 -16.56
C SER A 87 -8.60 14.26 -17.32
N ASP A 88 -9.04 15.39 -16.75
CA ASP A 88 -8.74 16.72 -17.27
C ASP A 88 -7.43 17.30 -16.68
N THR A 89 -6.71 16.52 -15.87
CA THR A 89 -5.47 16.94 -15.19
C THR A 89 -4.24 16.77 -16.09
N GLU A 90 -3.26 17.67 -15.94
CA GLU A 90 -1.98 17.58 -16.66
C GLU A 90 -1.16 16.33 -16.29
N ASP A 91 -1.22 15.91 -15.02
CA ASP A 91 -0.61 14.67 -14.52
C ASP A 91 -1.66 13.80 -13.80
N PRO A 92 -2.39 12.96 -14.55
CA PRO A 92 -3.44 12.12 -13.98
C PRO A 92 -2.91 11.00 -13.10
N GLN A 93 -1.66 10.57 -13.30
CA GLN A 93 -1.03 9.54 -12.50
C GLN A 93 -0.68 10.08 -11.12
N GLU A 94 0.00 11.22 -11.03
CA GLU A 94 0.31 11.84 -9.74
C GLU A 94 -0.97 12.23 -8.98
N THR A 95 -1.96 12.77 -9.69
CA THR A 95 -3.28 13.09 -9.09
C THR A 95 -3.91 11.84 -8.48
N LEU A 96 -3.90 10.72 -9.19
CA LEU A 96 -4.46 9.46 -8.69
C LEU A 96 -3.75 8.96 -7.43
N PHE A 97 -2.41 9.02 -7.39
CA PHE A 97 -1.66 8.65 -6.19
C PHE A 97 -1.97 9.56 -5.00
N GLN A 98 -2.05 10.88 -5.22
CA GLN A 98 -2.41 11.84 -4.17
C GLN A 98 -3.82 11.59 -3.64
N GLU A 99 -4.81 11.39 -4.51
CA GLU A 99 -6.18 11.09 -4.10
C GLU A 99 -6.25 9.81 -3.24
N ILE A 100 -5.54 8.75 -3.63
CA ILE A 100 -5.48 7.51 -2.85
C ILE A 100 -4.79 7.75 -1.51
N GLU A 101 -3.65 8.45 -1.51
CA GLU A 101 -2.89 8.79 -0.29
C GLU A 101 -3.77 9.56 0.71
N GLU A 102 -4.45 10.61 0.25
CA GLU A 102 -5.37 11.44 1.02
C GLU A 102 -6.55 10.61 1.56
N GLU A 103 -7.27 9.87 0.71
CA GLU A 103 -8.42 9.07 1.15
C GLU A 103 -8.00 8.00 2.19
N MET A 104 -6.80 7.41 2.06
CA MET A 104 -6.26 6.46 3.04
C MET A 104 -5.95 7.12 4.40
N VAL A 105 -5.41 8.34 4.38
CA VAL A 105 -5.02 9.07 5.61
C VAL A 105 -6.23 9.69 6.30
N GLU A 106 -7.21 10.19 5.54
CA GLU A 106 -8.46 10.73 6.09
C GLU A 106 -9.35 9.62 6.69
N SER A 107 -9.26 8.40 6.16
CA SER A 107 -9.96 7.26 6.73
C SER A 107 -9.39 6.87 8.09
N GLY A 108 -10.17 7.10 9.16
CA GLY A 108 -9.81 6.69 10.51
C GLY A 108 -9.52 5.18 10.68
N PHE A 109 -10.06 4.33 9.79
CA PHE A 109 -9.77 2.90 9.78
C PHE A 109 -8.38 2.60 9.21
N PHE A 110 -8.03 3.22 8.07
CA PHE A 110 -6.75 3.03 7.41
C PHE A 110 -5.63 3.74 8.17
N LYS A 111 -5.83 5.01 8.56
CA LYS A 111 -4.86 5.77 9.37
C LYS A 111 -4.41 4.99 10.60
N LYS A 112 -5.34 4.36 11.33
CA LYS A 112 -4.99 3.53 12.50
C LYS A 112 -4.08 2.35 12.15
N LYS A 113 -4.33 1.69 11.01
CA LYS A 113 -3.52 0.57 10.52
C LYS A 113 -2.15 1.02 10.02
N ILE A 114 -2.09 2.15 9.31
CA ILE A 114 -0.85 2.79 8.84
C ILE A 114 0.03 3.15 10.05
N LEU A 115 -0.52 3.84 11.05
CA LEU A 115 0.22 4.20 12.28
C LEU A 115 0.73 2.95 13.01
N LYS A 116 -0.06 1.87 13.06
CA LYS A 116 0.39 0.61 13.65
C LYS A 116 1.53 -0.03 12.87
N TYR A 117 1.50 0.07 11.55
CA TYR A 117 2.57 -0.42 10.69
C TYR A 117 3.85 0.38 10.89
N ILE A 118 3.76 1.72 10.98
CA ILE A 118 4.90 2.60 11.33
C ILE A 118 5.51 2.18 12.67
N GLU A 119 4.70 1.96 13.72
CA GLU A 119 5.17 1.50 15.03
C GLU A 119 5.94 0.17 14.93
N ASN A 120 5.50 -0.74 14.07
CA ASN A 120 6.17 -2.03 13.86
C ASN A 120 7.50 -1.85 13.09
N LEU A 121 7.54 -0.96 12.09
CA LEU A 121 8.77 -0.60 11.39
C LEU A 121 9.79 0.05 12.32
N GLU A 122 9.36 0.93 13.24
CA GLU A 122 10.25 1.55 14.24
C GLU A 122 10.89 0.51 15.16
N LYS A 123 10.12 -0.50 15.59
CA LYS A 123 10.67 -1.63 16.37
C LYS A 123 11.69 -2.43 15.57
N ALA A 124 11.40 -2.68 14.28
CA ALA A 124 12.34 -3.34 13.40
C ALA A 124 13.61 -2.51 13.21
N LEU A 125 13.49 -1.21 12.99
CA LEU A 125 14.62 -0.28 12.85
C LEU A 125 15.52 -0.33 14.08
N ALA A 126 14.96 -0.23 15.28
CA ALA A 126 15.72 -0.31 16.53
C ALA A 126 16.46 -1.64 16.68
N PHE A 127 15.83 -2.75 16.28
CA PHE A 127 16.46 -4.06 16.28
C PHE A 127 17.64 -4.15 15.30
N TYR A 128 17.49 -3.62 14.09
CA TYR A 128 18.56 -3.61 13.10
C TYR A 128 19.71 -2.66 13.47
N GLN A 129 19.40 -1.50 14.06
CA GLN A 129 20.42 -0.59 14.59
C GLN A 129 21.27 -1.27 15.67
N ALA A 130 20.65 -1.97 16.62
CA ALA A 130 21.37 -2.73 17.64
C ALA A 130 22.26 -3.84 17.03
N LYS A 131 21.88 -4.42 15.88
CA LYS A 131 22.71 -5.40 15.16
C LYS A 131 23.88 -4.75 14.44
N VAL A 132 23.68 -3.58 13.85
CA VAL A 132 24.76 -2.79 13.23
C VAL A 132 25.79 -2.39 14.29
N GLU A 133 25.36 -1.96 15.48
CA GLU A 133 26.28 -1.66 16.60
C GLU A 133 27.15 -2.86 16.99
N GLN A 134 26.61 -4.08 16.86
CA GLN A 134 27.33 -5.32 17.16
C GLN A 134 28.23 -5.78 16.00
N ASN A 135 27.91 -5.41 14.75
CA ASN A 135 28.64 -5.82 13.54
C ASN A 135 28.73 -4.62 12.56
N PRO A 136 29.53 -3.59 12.88
CA PRO A 136 29.53 -2.32 12.13
C PRO A 136 30.07 -2.43 10.70
N GLU A 137 30.81 -3.50 10.38
CA GLU A 137 31.30 -3.80 9.04
C GLU A 137 30.24 -4.43 8.11
N ASP A 138 29.07 -4.81 8.63
CA ASP A 138 27.98 -5.37 7.85
C ASP A 138 27.23 -4.26 7.09
N VAL A 139 27.63 -4.08 5.83
CA VAL A 139 27.05 -3.09 4.92
C VAL A 139 25.58 -3.40 4.61
N GLU A 140 25.18 -4.66 4.54
CA GLU A 140 23.80 -5.04 4.23
C GLU A 140 22.85 -4.65 5.38
N LEU A 141 23.27 -4.89 6.62
CA LEU A 141 22.53 -4.44 7.81
C LEU A 141 22.40 -2.91 7.85
N SER A 142 23.48 -2.20 7.50
CA SER A 142 23.48 -0.73 7.47
C SER A 142 22.52 -0.17 6.41
N LEU A 143 22.52 -0.75 5.20
CA LEU A 143 21.56 -0.39 4.14
C LEU A 143 20.12 -0.69 4.53
N GLN A 144 19.88 -1.78 5.27
CA GLN A 144 18.55 -2.12 5.76
C GLN A 144 18.04 -1.10 6.80
N VAL A 145 18.90 -0.63 7.71
CA VAL A 145 18.59 0.47 8.64
C VAL A 145 18.21 1.74 7.88
N GLU A 146 19.00 2.14 6.89
CA GLU A 146 18.74 3.33 6.07
C GLU A 146 17.40 3.22 5.34
N THR A 147 17.16 2.08 4.69
CA THR A 147 15.94 1.82 3.93
C THR A 147 14.70 1.90 4.82
N ILE A 148 14.70 1.21 5.97
CA ILE A 148 13.58 1.23 6.92
C ILE A 148 13.38 2.67 7.46
N GLY A 149 14.46 3.37 7.79
CA GLY A 149 14.40 4.75 8.27
C GLY A 149 13.78 5.70 7.24
N ALA A 150 14.16 5.59 5.97
CA ALA A 150 13.61 6.38 4.88
C ALA A 150 12.11 6.11 4.69
N THR A 151 11.68 4.83 4.68
CA THR A 151 10.27 4.46 4.58
C THR A 151 9.45 5.03 5.74
N ILE A 152 9.93 4.91 6.99
CA ILE A 152 9.26 5.51 8.16
C ILE A 152 9.12 7.02 8.00
N GLY A 153 10.18 7.69 7.53
CA GLY A 153 10.18 9.14 7.30
C GLY A 153 9.08 9.54 6.31
N LYS A 154 9.01 8.90 5.14
CA LYS A 154 7.97 9.17 4.13
C LYS A 154 6.57 8.92 4.69
N MET A 155 6.35 7.78 5.34
CA MET A 155 5.04 7.43 5.90
C MET A 155 4.57 8.42 6.98
N LYS A 156 5.48 8.90 7.83
CA LYS A 156 5.16 9.92 8.84
C LYS A 156 4.82 11.26 8.21
N SER A 157 5.56 11.69 7.20
CA SER A 157 5.25 12.93 6.47
C SER A 157 3.87 12.87 5.82
N ALA A 158 3.51 11.74 5.19
CA ALA A 158 2.21 11.55 4.57
C ALA A 158 1.03 11.45 5.57
N THR A 159 1.29 11.15 6.85
CA THR A 159 0.24 10.96 7.87
C THR A 159 0.06 12.13 8.84
N SER A 160 0.93 13.13 8.74
CA SER A 160 0.97 14.34 9.59
C SER A 160 -0.08 15.34 9.18
#